data_AF-A0AAV0E019-F1
#
_entry.id   AF-A0AAV0E019-F1
#
_cell.length_a   1.000
_cell.length_b   1.000
_cell.length_c   1.000
_cell.angle_alpha   90.00
_cell.angle_beta   90.00
_cell.angle_gamma   90.00
#
_symmetry.space_group_name_H-M   'P 1'
#
loop_
_entity.id
_entity.type
_entity.pdbx_description
1 polymer ?
#
loop_
_entity_poly.entity_id
_entity_poly.type
_entity_poly.pdbx_seq_one_letter_code
_entity_poly.pdbx_strand_id
1 'polypeptide(L)'
;MALCKFSTLFIMLLSIAGSPVLGRVVKGNEVVVEVATTPTPAMGGAGRGLVPAMFIFGDSLVDNGNNNNLFSLAKANYPPYGIDFNQGPTGRFSNGYTIVDEIGELLGLPFAPAFSDPPTIDQMRFGVNYASAAAGILDITG
;
A
#
# COMPACT_ATOMS: atom_id res chain seq x y z
N MET A 1 -18.47 2.05 18.07
CA MET A 1 -17.21 1.56 18.68
C MET A 1 -16.50 0.71 17.65
N ALA A 2 -15.56 1.31 16.90
CA ALA A 2 -14.62 0.56 16.09
C ALA A 2 -13.66 -0.12 17.06
N LEU A 3 -14.02 -1.34 17.48
CA LEU A 3 -13.15 -2.16 18.30
C LEU A 3 -11.86 -2.35 17.49
N CYS A 4 -10.74 -1.96 18.07
CA CYS A 4 -9.40 -2.25 17.58
C CYS A 4 -9.25 -3.78 17.52
N LYS A 5 -9.80 -4.41 16.48
CA LYS A 5 -9.53 -5.80 16.13
C LYS A 5 -8.07 -5.84 15.71
N PHE A 6 -7.33 -6.86 16.15
CA PHE A 6 -5.90 -7.04 15.88
C PHE A 6 -5.63 -6.91 14.37
N SER A 7 -5.30 -5.68 13.93
CA SER A 7 -5.05 -5.38 12.53
C SER A 7 -3.65 -5.83 12.22
N THR A 8 -3.54 -6.94 11.51
CA THR A 8 -2.23 -7.39 11.02
C THR A 8 -2.04 -6.81 9.64
N LEU A 9 -1.44 -5.63 9.62
CA LEU A 9 -0.88 -5.08 8.41
C LEU A 9 0.33 -5.93 8.01
N PHE A 10 0.19 -6.70 6.94
CA PHE A 10 1.29 -7.44 6.34
C PHE A 10 1.63 -6.82 4.99
N ILE A 11 2.75 -6.09 4.96
CA ILE A 11 3.31 -5.52 3.74
C ILE A 11 4.43 -6.44 3.27
N MET A 12 4.25 -7.03 2.09
CA MET A 12 5.30 -7.79 1.43
C MET A 12 6.04 -6.87 0.47
N LEU A 13 7.23 -6.44 0.89
CA LEU A 13 8.16 -5.69 0.06
C LEU A 13 9.05 -6.69 -0.69
N LEU A 14 8.93 -6.73 -2.02
CA LEU A 14 9.79 -7.59 -2.82
C LEU A 14 11.14 -6.88 -2.99
N SER A 15 12.23 -7.43 -2.47
CA SER A 15 13.58 -6.91 -2.72
C SER A 15 14.24 -7.71 -3.84
N ILE A 16 14.88 -7.03 -4.79
CA ILE A 16 15.73 -7.69 -5.77
C ILE A 16 17.03 -8.04 -5.06
N ALA A 17 17.32 -9.32 -4.90
CA ALA A 17 18.60 -9.82 -4.42
C ALA A 17 19.71 -9.34 -5.38
N GLY A 18 20.31 -8.19 -5.09
CA GLY A 18 21.30 -7.56 -5.97
C GLY A 18 21.56 -6.06 -5.73
N SER A 19 20.69 -5.35 -5.00
CA SER A 19 20.97 -3.96 -4.63
C SER A 19 21.86 -3.88 -3.39
N PRO A 20 23.09 -3.31 -3.47
CA PRO A 20 23.93 -3.13 -2.28
C PRO A 20 23.31 -2.03 -1.41
N VAL A 21 22.73 -2.41 -0.27
CA VAL A 21 22.34 -1.47 0.79
C VAL A 21 23.62 -1.02 1.48
N LEU A 22 24.23 0.06 0.99
CA LEU A 22 25.44 0.61 1.58
C LEU A 22 25.08 1.64 2.67
N GLY A 23 24.68 1.11 3.83
CA GLY A 23 24.73 1.86 5.08
C GLY A 23 23.61 2.88 5.32
N ARG A 24 23.23 3.00 6.59
CA ARG A 24 22.31 4.00 7.12
C ARG A 24 23.13 5.21 7.58
N VAL A 25 22.93 6.38 6.98
CA VAL A 25 23.50 7.64 7.50
C VAL A 25 22.42 8.36 8.29
N VAL A 26 22.60 8.43 9.62
CA VAL A 26 21.72 9.22 10.50
C VAL A 26 22.24 10.65 10.51
N LYS A 27 21.45 11.59 9.97
CA LYS A 27 21.68 13.03 10.12
C LYS A 27 20.53 13.61 10.95
N GLY A 28 20.74 13.76 12.26
CA GLY A 28 19.70 14.21 13.19
C GLY A 28 18.58 13.17 13.39
N ASN A 29 17.33 13.61 13.50
CA ASN A 29 16.16 12.73 13.67
C ASN A 29 15.69 12.08 12.35
N GLU A 30 16.41 12.32 11.25
CA GLU A 30 16.08 11.82 9.92
C GLU A 30 16.99 10.65 9.54
N VAL A 31 16.36 9.57 9.07
CA VAL A 31 17.06 8.37 8.61
C VAL A 31 17.17 8.43 7.11
N VAL A 32 18.34 8.82 6.61
CA VAL A 32 18.63 8.84 5.18
C VAL A 32 19.29 7.51 4.82
N VAL A 33 18.60 6.71 3.99
CA VAL A 33 19.15 5.47 3.44
C VAL A 33 19.95 5.84 2.19
N GLU A 34 21.28 5.78 2.27
CA GLU A 34 22.12 5.97 1.09
C GLU A 34 22.11 4.67 0.26
N VAL A 35 21.58 4.74 -0.97
CA VAL A 35 21.54 3.61 -1.89
C VAL A 35 22.71 3.72 -2.86
N ALA A 36 23.67 2.79 -2.77
CA ALA A 36 24.72 2.65 -3.76
C ALA A 36 24.11 2.11 -5.06
N THR A 37 23.87 2.97 -6.03
CA THR A 37 23.29 2.57 -7.31
C THR A 37 24.38 2.09 -8.27
N THR A 38 24.54 0.78 -8.46
CA THR A 38 25.29 0.26 -9.60
C THR A 38 24.46 0.43 -10.89
N PRO A 39 25.07 0.73 -12.04
CA PRO A 39 24.33 1.04 -13.26
C PRO A 39 23.80 -0.25 -13.92
N THR A 40 22.60 -0.68 -13.55
CA THR A 40 21.76 -1.53 -14.42
C THR A 40 21.18 -0.71 -15.58
N PRO A 41 21.02 -1.32 -16.77
CA PRO A 41 20.69 -0.60 -18.01
C PRO A 41 19.32 0.04 -17.93
N ALA A 42 19.25 1.26 -18.47
CA ALA A 42 18.13 2.17 -18.35
C ALA A 42 16.82 1.59 -18.86
N MET A 43 15.84 1.46 -17.97
CA MET A 43 14.42 1.40 -18.30
C MET A 43 13.78 2.65 -17.69
N GLY A 44 13.17 3.47 -18.54
CA GLY A 44 12.92 4.88 -18.28
C GLY A 44 12.04 5.19 -17.07
N GLY A 45 12.36 6.33 -16.43
CA GLY A 45 11.36 7.25 -15.87
C GLY A 45 10.67 6.87 -14.56
N ALA A 46 11.40 6.57 -13.51
CA ALA A 46 11.07 6.85 -12.11
C ALA A 46 12.33 6.60 -11.28
N GLY A 47 12.56 7.38 -10.22
CA GLY A 47 13.72 7.18 -9.33
C GLY A 47 13.84 5.72 -8.89
N ARG A 48 15.07 5.21 -8.74
CA ARG A 48 15.31 3.85 -8.24
C ARG A 48 14.68 3.70 -6.85
N GLY A 49 13.42 3.25 -6.80
CA GLY A 49 12.74 2.90 -5.56
C GLY A 49 13.55 1.85 -4.81
N LEU A 50 13.57 1.96 -3.48
CA LEU A 50 14.27 1.01 -2.60
C LEU A 50 13.82 -0.44 -2.85
N VAL A 51 12.59 -0.61 -3.33
CA VAL A 51 11.99 -1.88 -3.73
C VAL A 51 11.24 -1.70 -5.06
N PRO A 52 11.23 -2.72 -5.95
CA PRO A 52 10.50 -2.70 -7.22
C PRO A 52 8.97 -2.78 -7.09
N ALA A 53 8.45 -3.36 -6.00
CA ALA A 53 7.02 -3.62 -5.85
C ALA A 53 6.59 -3.77 -4.38
N MET A 54 5.33 -3.44 -4.11
CA MET A 54 4.70 -3.56 -2.79
C MET A 54 3.36 -4.29 -2.87
N PHE A 55 3.27 -5.46 -2.25
CA PHE A 55 2.02 -6.21 -2.14
C PHE A 55 1.44 -6.06 -0.73
N ILE A 56 0.17 -5.67 -0.67
CA ILE A 56 -0.47 -5.27 0.59
C ILE A 56 -1.53 -6.30 0.95
N PHE A 57 -1.46 -6.79 2.19
CA PHE A 57 -2.46 -7.67 2.78
C PHE A 57 -2.86 -7.10 4.14
N GLY A 58 -4.15 -7.18 4.46
CA GLY A 58 -4.65 -6.64 5.71
C GLY A 58 -6.16 -6.49 5.71
N ASP A 59 -6.63 -5.60 6.57
CA ASP A 59 -8.05 -5.32 6.79
C ASP A 59 -8.44 -3.91 6.33
N SER A 60 -9.51 -3.36 6.92
CA SER A 60 -10.01 -2.01 6.65
C SER A 60 -8.97 -0.90 6.77
N LEU A 61 -7.94 -1.05 7.61
CA LEU A 61 -6.93 0.00 7.80
C LEU A 61 -6.10 0.26 6.55
N VAL A 62 -6.04 -0.71 5.63
CA VAL A 62 -5.26 -0.63 4.40
C VAL A 62 -6.04 -1.07 3.16
N ASP A 63 -7.33 -1.37 3.30
CA ASP A 63 -8.24 -1.60 2.19
C ASP A 63 -8.45 -0.29 1.42
N ASN A 64 -8.22 -0.33 0.10
CA ASN A 64 -8.38 0.80 -0.81
C ASN A 64 -9.64 0.68 -1.68
N GLY A 65 -10.54 -0.25 -1.38
CA GLY A 65 -11.82 -0.40 -2.07
C GLY A 65 -12.19 -1.82 -2.46
N ASN A 66 -11.42 -2.82 -2.05
CA ASN A 66 -11.66 -4.24 -2.35
C ASN A 66 -13.06 -4.70 -1.92
N ASN A 67 -13.57 -4.14 -0.83
CA ASN A 67 -14.86 -4.53 -0.29
C ASN A 67 -16.08 -3.89 -0.97
N ASN A 68 -15.90 -2.85 -1.79
CA ASN A 68 -17.03 -2.07 -2.31
C ASN A 68 -17.95 -2.90 -3.22
N ASN A 69 -17.37 -3.87 -3.92
CA ASN A 69 -18.06 -4.77 -4.84
C ASN A 69 -18.54 -6.08 -4.19
N LEU A 70 -18.27 -6.29 -2.89
CA LEU A 70 -18.70 -7.48 -2.16
C LEU A 70 -20.08 -7.29 -1.51
N PHE A 71 -20.79 -8.39 -1.24
CA PHE A 71 -21.99 -8.38 -0.42
C PHE A 71 -21.62 -8.32 1.07
N SER A 72 -21.20 -7.13 1.52
CA SER A 72 -20.75 -6.88 2.89
C SER A 72 -21.23 -5.52 3.41
N LEU A 73 -21.32 -5.39 4.73
CA LEU A 73 -21.56 -4.11 5.41
C LEU A 73 -20.27 -3.29 5.56
N ALA A 74 -19.10 -3.93 5.44
CA ALA A 74 -17.81 -3.27 5.55
C ALA A 74 -17.45 -2.60 4.20
N LYS A 75 -18.08 -1.46 3.90
CA LYS A 75 -17.82 -0.66 2.69
C LYS A 75 -17.39 0.76 3.05
N ALA A 76 -16.61 1.38 2.16
CA ALA A 76 -16.11 2.75 2.30
C ALA A 76 -16.30 3.58 1.02
N ASN A 77 -17.37 3.30 0.26
CA ASN A 77 -17.76 4.02 -0.95
C ASN A 77 -18.82 5.11 -0.69
N TYR A 78 -18.87 5.67 0.51
CA TYR A 78 -19.84 6.70 0.91
C TYR A 78 -19.19 7.71 1.88
N PRO A 79 -19.71 8.96 1.97
CA PRO A 79 -19.22 9.94 2.93
C PRO A 79 -19.36 9.46 4.40
N PRO A 80 -18.42 9.77 5.31
CA PRO A 80 -17.32 10.72 5.16
C PRO A 80 -16.02 10.08 4.62
N TYR A 81 -16.04 8.89 4.03
CA TYR A 81 -14.81 8.33 3.47
C TYR A 81 -14.38 9.11 2.24
N GLY A 82 -13.10 9.43 2.16
CA GLY A 82 -12.52 10.17 1.04
C GLY A 82 -12.83 11.67 0.98
N ILE A 83 -13.22 12.35 2.08
CA ILE A 83 -13.50 13.80 2.02
C ILE A 83 -12.29 14.64 1.60
N ASP A 84 -11.08 14.16 1.88
CA ASP A 84 -9.84 14.85 1.56
C ASP A 84 -9.44 14.63 0.09
N PHE A 85 -10.14 13.73 -0.63
CA PHE A 85 -9.99 13.54 -2.07
C PHE A 85 -10.99 14.38 -2.86
N ASN A 86 -10.49 15.13 -3.85
CA ASN A 86 -11.32 15.93 -4.76
C ASN A 86 -12.37 15.11 -5.53
N GLN A 87 -12.16 13.81 -5.69
CA GLN A 87 -13.03 12.89 -6.42
C GLN A 87 -14.06 12.16 -5.54
N GLY A 88 -14.06 12.40 -4.22
CA GLY A 88 -14.97 11.75 -3.26
C GLY A 88 -14.50 10.38 -2.77
N PRO A 89 -15.42 9.52 -2.27
CA PRO A 89 -15.07 8.25 -1.64
C PRO A 89 -14.27 7.33 -2.56
N THR A 90 -13.05 6.97 -2.17
CA THR A 90 -12.18 6.09 -2.95
C THR A 90 -12.28 4.62 -2.56
N GLY A 91 -13.02 4.28 -1.49
CA GLY A 91 -13.01 2.93 -0.91
C GLY A 91 -12.01 2.72 0.23
N ARG A 92 -11.23 3.75 0.61
CA ARG A 92 -10.39 3.72 1.80
C ARG A 92 -11.23 4.01 3.04
N PHE A 93 -11.01 3.28 4.13
CA PHE A 93 -11.68 3.53 5.43
C PHE A 93 -11.05 4.71 6.18
N SER A 94 -10.79 5.79 5.46
CA SER A 94 -10.16 7.03 5.91
C SER A 94 -10.71 8.22 5.12
N ASN A 95 -10.45 9.44 5.61
CA ASN A 95 -10.78 10.66 4.89
C ASN A 95 -9.86 10.88 3.67
N GLY A 96 -8.63 10.39 3.74
CA GLY A 96 -7.59 10.54 2.72
C GLY A 96 -6.76 9.27 2.56
N TYR A 97 -5.44 9.42 2.37
CA TYR A 97 -4.51 8.30 2.24
C TYR A 97 -4.43 7.42 3.50
N THR A 98 -4.20 6.13 3.29
CA THR A 98 -3.88 5.15 4.33
C THR A 98 -2.37 5.06 4.52
N ILE A 99 -1.92 4.37 5.57
CA ILE A 99 -0.48 4.20 5.84
C ILE A 99 0.28 3.52 4.68
N VAL A 100 -0.37 2.62 3.93
CA VAL A 100 0.26 1.94 2.79
C VAL A 100 0.38 2.85 1.57
N ASP A 101 -0.49 3.84 1.43
CA ASP A 101 -0.37 4.85 0.38
C ASP A 101 0.83 5.75 0.66
N GLU A 102 0.97 6.22 1.90
CA GLU A 102 2.12 7.02 2.35
C GLU A 102 3.44 6.26 2.22
N ILE A 103 3.47 4.97 2.60
CA ILE A 103 4.64 4.11 2.38
C ILE A 103 4.94 3.98 0.88
N GLY A 104 3.93 3.83 0.02
CA GLY A 104 4.09 3.77 -1.42
C GLY A 104 4.73 5.04 -1.98
N GLU A 105 4.26 6.22 -1.55
CA GLU A 105 4.83 7.52 -1.93
C GLU A 105 6.29 7.64 -1.48
N LEU A 106 6.59 7.28 -0.22
CA LEU A 106 7.96 7.29 0.31
C LEU A 106 8.91 6.34 -0.45
N LEU A 107 8.39 5.23 -0.98
CA LEU A 107 9.14 4.28 -1.80
C LEU A 107 9.24 4.68 -3.28
N GLY A 108 8.52 5.72 -3.71
CA GLY A 108 8.43 6.14 -5.11
C GLY A 108 7.65 5.16 -5.99
N LEU A 109 6.75 4.37 -5.41
CA LEU A 109 5.90 3.44 -6.11
C LEU A 109 4.54 4.08 -6.48
N PRO A 110 3.92 3.70 -7.61
CA PRO A 110 2.53 4.07 -7.86
C PRO A 110 1.62 3.45 -6.79
N PHE A 111 0.47 4.08 -6.55
CA PHE A 111 -0.53 3.51 -5.65
C PHE A 111 -0.95 2.12 -6.09
N ALA A 112 -0.87 1.16 -5.18
CA ALA A 112 -1.27 -0.20 -5.44
C ALA A 112 -2.77 -0.23 -5.77
N PRO A 113 -3.19 -0.78 -6.93
CA PRO A 113 -4.60 -0.91 -7.28
C PRO A 113 -5.31 -1.91 -6.36
N ALA A 114 -6.61 -1.72 -6.17
CA ALA A 114 -7.46 -2.68 -5.48
C ALA A 114 -7.56 -3.97 -6.32
N PHE A 115 -7.35 -5.13 -5.71
CA PHE A 115 -7.53 -6.42 -6.39
C PHE A 115 -8.94 -6.60 -7.00
N SER A 116 -9.98 -6.09 -6.34
CA SER A 116 -11.37 -6.22 -6.81
C SER A 116 -11.68 -5.42 -8.07
N ASP A 117 -10.86 -4.42 -8.39
CA ASP A 117 -10.95 -3.63 -9.61
C ASP A 117 -9.77 -4.03 -10.52
N PRO A 118 -9.98 -4.99 -11.44
CA PRO A 118 -8.90 -5.78 -12.03
C PRO A 118 -7.85 -4.89 -12.72
N PRO A 119 -6.64 -4.78 -12.14
CA PRO A 119 -5.60 -3.92 -12.69
C PRO A 119 -4.97 -4.53 -13.95
N THR A 120 -4.32 -3.70 -14.75
CA THR A 120 -3.53 -4.20 -15.89
C THR A 120 -2.25 -4.89 -15.40
N ILE A 121 -1.68 -5.76 -16.23
CA ILE A 121 -0.39 -6.42 -15.92
C ILE A 121 0.71 -5.39 -15.61
N ASP A 122 0.70 -4.25 -16.33
CA ASP A 122 1.65 -3.15 -16.14
C ASP A 122 1.48 -2.42 -14.80
N GLN A 123 0.29 -2.45 -14.21
CA GLN A 123 0.05 -1.92 -12.87
C GLN A 123 0.45 -2.95 -11.81
N MET A 124 0.08 -4.22 -12.02
CA MET A 124 0.38 -5.33 -11.09
C MET A 124 1.88 -5.51 -10.86
N ARG A 125 2.74 -5.16 -11.83
CA ARG A 125 4.20 -5.28 -11.71
C ARG A 125 4.79 -4.46 -10.55
N PHE A 126 4.10 -3.41 -10.10
CA PHE A 126 4.52 -2.56 -8.99
C PHE A 126 3.84 -2.92 -7.67
N GLY A 127 2.93 -3.90 -7.67
CA GLY A 127 2.18 -4.28 -6.50
C GLY A 127 0.68 -4.32 -6.73
N VAL A 128 -0.02 -4.96 -5.80
CA VAL A 128 -1.48 -5.06 -5.74
C VAL A 128 -1.91 -5.02 -4.28
N ASN A 129 -3.05 -4.38 -4.01
CA ASN A 129 -3.66 -4.36 -2.70
C ASN A 129 -4.74 -5.44 -2.58
N TYR A 130 -4.50 -6.43 -1.72
CA TYR A 130 -5.40 -7.53 -1.40
C TYR A 130 -6.10 -7.37 -0.04
N ALA A 131 -5.92 -6.23 0.64
CA ALA A 131 -6.56 -5.99 1.92
C ALA A 131 -8.08 -5.96 1.78
N SER A 132 -8.79 -6.51 2.76
CA SER A 132 -10.24 -6.59 2.73
C SER A 132 -10.81 -6.21 4.08
N ALA A 133 -11.70 -5.21 4.13
CA ALA A 133 -12.31 -4.82 5.38
C ALA A 133 -13.06 -5.98 6.06
N ALA A 134 -12.96 -6.04 7.38
CA ALA A 134 -13.39 -7.17 8.20
C ALA A 134 -12.63 -8.49 7.94
N ALA A 135 -11.47 -8.46 7.29
CA ALA A 135 -10.54 -9.57 7.36
C ALA A 135 -9.96 -9.69 8.77
N GLY A 136 -9.70 -10.91 9.22
CA GLY A 136 -8.88 -11.17 10.39
C GLY A 136 -8.25 -12.57 10.32
N ILE A 137 -7.41 -12.86 11.31
CA ILE A 137 -6.52 -14.03 11.28
C ILE A 137 -7.25 -15.32 11.64
N LEU A 138 -8.18 -15.25 12.60
CA LEU A 138 -8.98 -16.38 13.05
C LEU A 138 -10.37 -16.31 12.42
N ASP A 139 -11.02 -17.46 12.24
CA ASP A 139 -12.40 -17.54 11.72
C ASP A 139 -13.41 -16.74 12.57
N ILE A 140 -13.11 -16.55 13.86
CA ILE A 140 -13.94 -15.78 14.79
C ILE A 140 -13.63 -14.28 14.78
N THR A 141 -12.52 -13.87 14.15
CA THR A 141 -12.10 -12.48 14.02
C THR A 141 -12.29 -12.07 12.57
N GLY A 142 -13.49 -11.58 12.26
CA GLY A 142 -13.85 -10.98 10.97
C GLY A 142 -15.11 -10.15 11.12
#